data_AF-A0A8J5YU05-F1
#
_entry.id   AF-A0A8J5YU05-F1
#
_cell.length_a   1.000
_cell.length_b   1.000
_cell.length_c   1.000
_cell.angle_alpha   90.00
_cell.angle_beta   90.00
_cell.angle_gamma   90.00
#
_symmetry.space_group_name_H-M   'P 1'
#
loop_
_entity.id
_entity.type
_entity.pdbx_description
1 polymer ?
#
loop_
_entity_poly.entity_id
_entity_poly.type
_entity_poly.pdbx_seq_one_letter_code
_entity_poly.pdbx_strand_id
1 'polypeptide(L)'
;MLTLGQTPSIPVVSKVPTIILGMGTLFGFPEQSDVPSIAVMVSSRRWPLISSYGASGLSDKVDDSIMKEALLDFYTSSEKRKPDQIIIFRDGVSKSQFNQVLIKLLRFGSPDNVLHGTVIDNKVCHPKNNDFYLGTHAGMIGIMRQTHYHVLLDQAGFSTDDLQEFIHSLSYMYQRSTTAIFVVALICYAHLAASRLGAIYED
;
A
#
# COMPACT_ATOMS: atom_id res chain seq x y z
N MET A 1 1.71 -33.58 9.14
CA MET A 1 1.27 -32.89 7.90
C MET A 1 0.59 -31.60 8.34
N LEU A 2 1.34 -30.49 8.39
CA LEU A 2 0.78 -29.20 8.80
C LEU A 2 -0.10 -28.67 7.67
N THR A 3 -1.40 -28.66 7.87
CA THR A 3 -2.35 -27.97 6.99
C THR A 3 -2.00 -26.49 7.02
N LEU A 4 -1.47 -25.96 5.92
CA LEU A 4 -1.28 -24.53 5.71
C LEU A 4 -2.64 -23.86 5.98
N GLY A 5 -2.71 -23.08 7.05
CA GLY A 5 -3.95 -22.44 7.49
C GLY A 5 -4.57 -21.65 6.34
N GLN A 6 -5.88 -21.81 6.16
CA GLN A 6 -6.66 -20.89 5.36
C GLN A 6 -6.36 -19.48 5.89
N THR A 7 -5.67 -18.67 5.10
CA THR A 7 -5.59 -17.23 5.35
C THR A 7 -7.03 -16.73 5.49
N PRO A 8 -7.39 -15.94 6.51
CA PRO A 8 -8.73 -15.38 6.61
C PRO A 8 -9.03 -14.69 5.29
N SER A 9 -9.99 -15.23 4.54
CA SER A 9 -10.34 -14.71 3.24
C SER A 9 -10.88 -13.31 3.47
N ILE A 10 -10.13 -12.28 3.05
CA ILE A 10 -10.62 -10.91 3.09
C ILE A 10 -11.92 -10.89 2.27
N PRO A 11 -13.09 -10.73 2.90
CA PRO A 11 -14.36 -11.11 2.30
C PRO A 11 -14.70 -10.32 1.04
N VAL A 12 -14.21 -9.09 0.93
CA VAL A 12 -14.55 -8.20 -0.19
C VAL A 12 -13.74 -8.55 -1.44
N VAL A 13 -12.43 -8.74 -1.33
CA VAL A 13 -11.53 -8.97 -2.49
C VAL A 13 -11.52 -10.41 -3.01
N SER A 14 -12.07 -11.34 -2.23
CA SER A 14 -12.16 -12.77 -2.58
C SER A 14 -13.46 -13.15 -3.31
N LYS A 15 -14.45 -12.24 -3.39
CA LYS A 15 -15.74 -12.49 -4.05
C LYS A 15 -15.68 -12.38 -5.57
N VAL A 16 -14.93 -11.40 -6.07
CA VAL A 16 -14.78 -11.12 -7.50
C VAL A 16 -13.29 -11.08 -7.86
N PRO A 17 -12.91 -11.47 -9.09
CA PRO A 17 -11.54 -11.33 -9.59
C PRO A 17 -11.01 -9.91 -9.36
N THR A 18 -10.14 -9.77 -8.36
CA THR A 18 -9.63 -8.48 -7.91
C THR A 18 -8.13 -8.41 -8.13
N ILE A 19 -7.68 -7.38 -8.84
CA ILE A 19 -6.25 -7.03 -8.94
C ILE A 19 -5.96 -5.87 -7.99
N ILE A 20 -4.88 -5.99 -7.21
CA ILE A 20 -4.40 -4.95 -6.30
C ILE A 20 -3.11 -4.38 -6.89
N LEU A 21 -3.02 -3.06 -6.91
CA LEU A 21 -1.94 -2.30 -7.52
C LEU A 21 -1.30 -1.38 -6.46
N GLY A 22 0.01 -1.35 -6.40
CA GLY A 22 0.80 -0.41 -5.61
C GLY A 22 1.64 0.44 -6.56
N MET A 23 1.46 1.75 -6.48
CA MET A 23 2.17 2.72 -7.32
C MET A 23 3.12 3.53 -6.44
N GLY A 24 4.40 3.51 -6.79
CA GLY A 24 5.45 4.31 -6.18
C GLY A 24 6.12 5.19 -7.22
N THR A 25 6.59 6.36 -6.81
CA THR A 25 7.38 7.26 -7.66
C THR A 25 8.73 7.51 -6.99
N LEU A 26 9.83 7.31 -7.72
CA LEU A 26 11.13 7.86 -7.34
C LEU A 26 11.22 9.28 -7.90
N PHE A 27 11.38 10.27 -7.02
CA PHE A 27 11.78 11.59 -7.47
C PHE A 27 13.29 11.55 -7.73
N GLY A 28 13.73 12.04 -8.89
CA GLY A 28 15.13 12.35 -9.12
C GLY A 28 15.64 13.26 -8.00
N PHE A 29 16.86 13.03 -7.53
CA PHE A 29 17.46 13.85 -6.49
C PHE A 29 17.40 15.34 -6.87
N PRO A 30 17.06 16.26 -5.95
CA PRO A 30 16.88 17.68 -6.24
C PRO A 30 18.14 18.37 -6.78
N GLU A 31 19.30 17.70 -6.78
CA GLU A 31 20.58 18.22 -7.27
C GLU A 31 20.87 17.89 -8.75
N GLN A 32 20.04 17.11 -9.46
CA GLN A 32 20.18 16.87 -10.91
C GLN A 32 18.84 17.07 -11.64
N SER A 33 18.73 18.15 -12.43
CA SER A 33 17.50 18.51 -13.16
C SER A 33 17.16 17.59 -14.34
N ASP A 34 18.09 16.72 -14.74
CA ASP A 34 17.99 15.90 -15.95
C ASP A 34 17.61 14.43 -15.66
N VAL A 35 17.39 14.06 -14.38
CA VAL A 35 16.96 12.70 -14.02
C VAL A 35 15.42 12.62 -14.07
N PRO A 36 14.84 11.79 -14.95
CA PRO A 36 13.39 11.66 -15.02
C PRO A 36 12.81 11.06 -13.74
N SER A 37 11.57 11.45 -13.41
CA SER A 37 10.84 10.86 -12.28
C SER A 37 10.38 9.46 -12.64
N ILE A 38 10.92 8.44 -11.98
CA ILE A 38 10.63 7.05 -12.32
C ILE A 38 9.35 6.61 -11.61
N ALA A 39 8.29 6.31 -12.37
CA ALA A 39 7.10 5.64 -11.84
C ALA A 39 7.29 4.12 -11.88
N VAL A 40 7.01 3.47 -10.75
CA VAL A 40 7.04 2.01 -10.62
C VAL A 40 5.68 1.52 -10.16
N MET A 41 5.20 0.46 -10.82
CA MET A 41 3.94 -0.18 -10.49
C MET A 41 4.18 -1.64 -10.10
N VAL A 42 3.57 -2.04 -8.99
CA VAL A 42 3.57 -3.41 -8.51
C VAL A 42 2.14 -3.90 -8.46
N SER A 43 1.88 -5.10 -8.98
CA SER A 43 0.55 -5.68 -9.06
C SER A 43 0.51 -7.05 -8.36
N SER A 44 -0.65 -7.42 -7.82
CA SER A 44 -0.92 -8.80 -7.44
C SER A 44 -1.05 -9.66 -8.70
N ARG A 45 -0.38 -10.81 -8.74
CA ARG A 45 -0.39 -11.72 -9.90
C ARG A 45 -1.52 -12.71 -9.91
N ARG A 46 -1.96 -13.17 -8.74
CA ARG A 46 -2.92 -14.26 -8.60
C ARG A 46 -4.14 -13.81 -7.84
N TRP A 47 -5.28 -14.36 -8.24
CA TRP A 47 -6.52 -14.33 -7.49
C TRP A 47 -7.03 -15.76 -7.30
N PRO A 48 -7.56 -16.12 -6.10
CA PRO A 48 -7.78 -15.29 -4.92
C PRO A 48 -6.53 -15.09 -4.03
N LEU A 49 -5.40 -15.71 -4.37
CA LEU A 49 -4.15 -15.62 -3.58
C LEU A 49 -3.36 -14.35 -3.90
N ILE A 50 -3.67 -13.26 -3.19
CA ILE A 50 -3.04 -11.94 -3.39
C ILE A 50 -1.62 -11.79 -2.81
N SER A 51 -0.99 -12.88 -2.34
CA SER A 51 0.36 -12.88 -1.74
C SER A 51 1.51 -12.92 -2.75
N SER A 52 1.21 -13.07 -4.03
CA SER A 52 2.19 -13.06 -5.11
C SER A 52 2.14 -11.73 -5.85
N TYR A 53 3.26 -11.03 -5.91
CA TYR A 53 3.39 -9.72 -6.54
C TYR A 53 4.34 -9.76 -7.74
N GLY A 54 4.05 -8.94 -8.74
CA GLY A 54 4.89 -8.67 -9.89
C GLY A 54 5.15 -7.18 -10.02
N ALA A 55 6.36 -6.80 -10.39
CA ALA A 55 6.62 -5.42 -10.82
C ALA A 55 6.35 -5.34 -12.33
N SER A 56 5.61 -4.32 -12.74
CA SER A 56 5.32 -4.01 -14.15
C SER A 56 5.64 -2.54 -14.38
N GLY A 57 6.35 -2.25 -15.47
CA GLY A 57 6.58 -0.89 -15.95
C GLY A 57 7.66 -0.04 -15.26
N LEU A 58 8.39 0.65 -16.14
CA LEU A 58 9.38 1.69 -15.93
C LEU A 58 9.02 2.80 -16.93
N SER A 59 8.53 3.95 -16.47
CA SER A 59 8.34 5.12 -17.34
C SER A 59 8.28 6.40 -16.50
N ASP A 60 8.59 7.52 -17.15
CA ASP A 60 8.47 8.88 -16.62
C ASP A 60 7.01 9.23 -16.26
N LYS A 61 6.06 8.45 -16.79
CA LYS A 61 4.62 8.51 -16.51
C LYS A 61 4.04 7.11 -16.41
N VAL A 62 2.96 6.98 -15.64
CA VAL A 62 2.17 5.75 -15.64
C VAL A 62 1.40 5.72 -16.96
N ASP A 63 2.00 5.09 -17.96
CA ASP A 63 1.43 4.97 -19.29
C ASP A 63 0.55 3.72 -19.42
N ASP A 64 -0.32 3.70 -20.43
CA ASP A 64 -1.20 2.57 -20.76
C ASP A 64 -0.44 1.26 -20.93
N SER A 65 0.84 1.33 -21.34
CA SER A 65 1.71 0.17 -21.48
C SER A 65 1.95 -0.55 -20.15
N ILE A 66 2.18 0.21 -19.07
CA ILE A 66 2.46 -0.34 -17.73
C ILE A 66 1.21 -1.03 -17.17
N MET A 67 0.06 -0.35 -17.32
CA MET A 67 -1.22 -0.92 -16.88
C MET A 67 -1.56 -2.18 -17.69
N LYS A 68 -1.33 -2.17 -19.00
CA LYS A 68 -1.59 -3.31 -19.88
C LYS A 68 -0.71 -4.51 -19.53
N GLU A 69 0.56 -4.29 -19.19
CA GLU A 69 1.48 -5.34 -18.74
C GLU A 69 0.96 -5.98 -17.44
N ALA A 70 0.60 -5.17 -16.44
CA ALA A 70 0.06 -5.67 -15.17
C ALA A 70 -1.24 -6.47 -15.36
N LEU A 71 -2.15 -5.99 -16.22
CA LEU A 71 -3.39 -6.68 -16.55
C LEU A 71 -3.16 -8.00 -17.31
N LEU A 72 -2.18 -8.04 -18.20
CA LEU A 72 -1.83 -9.23 -18.97
C LEU A 72 -1.17 -10.30 -18.09
N ASP A 73 -0.29 -9.88 -17.17
CA ASP A 73 0.34 -10.76 -16.19
C ASP A 73 -0.71 -11.39 -15.27
N PHE A 74 -1.64 -10.57 -14.77
CA PHE A 74 -2.79 -11.05 -13.99
C PHE A 74 -3.65 -12.03 -14.77
N TYR A 75 -4.02 -11.71 -16.01
CA TYR A 75 -4.86 -12.56 -16.85
C TYR A 75 -4.21 -13.93 -17.09
N THR A 76 -2.92 -13.97 -17.38
CA THR A 76 -2.18 -15.20 -17.62
C THR A 76 -2.04 -16.04 -16.35
N SER A 77 -1.82 -15.39 -15.22
CA SER A 77 -1.60 -16.03 -13.91
C SER A 77 -2.89 -16.41 -13.17
N SER A 78 -4.04 -15.86 -13.57
CA SER A 78 -5.36 -16.06 -12.93
C SER A 78 -6.33 -16.81 -13.84
N GLU A 79 -5.88 -17.89 -14.49
CA GLU A 79 -6.71 -18.78 -15.32
C GLU A 79 -7.46 -18.08 -16.46
N LYS A 80 -6.85 -17.05 -17.09
CA LYS A 80 -7.50 -16.26 -18.16
C LYS A 80 -8.76 -15.53 -17.68
N ARG A 81 -8.84 -15.17 -16.40
CA ARG A 81 -9.87 -14.28 -15.87
C ARG A 81 -9.43 -12.83 -15.96
N LYS A 82 -10.35 -11.97 -16.36
CA LYS A 82 -10.14 -10.53 -16.30
C LYS A 82 -10.49 -10.04 -14.88
N PRO A 83 -9.80 -9.01 -14.37
CA PRO A 83 -10.19 -8.41 -13.11
C PRO A 83 -11.50 -7.65 -13.29
N ASP A 84 -12.49 -7.99 -12.47
CA ASP A 84 -13.76 -7.26 -12.37
C ASP A 84 -13.63 -6.07 -11.40
N GLN A 85 -12.64 -6.13 -10.49
CA GLN A 85 -12.34 -5.09 -9.51
C GLN A 85 -10.85 -4.76 -9.51
N ILE A 86 -10.54 -3.47 -9.39
CA ILE A 86 -9.17 -2.94 -9.34
C ILE A 86 -9.05 -2.08 -8.08
N ILE A 87 -8.05 -2.38 -7.25
CA ILE A 87 -7.71 -1.57 -6.07
C ILE A 87 -6.33 -0.95 -6.29
N ILE A 88 -6.23 0.37 -6.12
CA ILE A 88 -4.99 1.12 -6.35
C ILE A 88 -4.56 1.81 -5.07
N PHE A 89 -3.38 1.41 -4.57
CA PHE A 89 -2.63 2.13 -3.55
C PHE A 89 -1.59 3.00 -4.24
N ARG A 90 -1.57 4.29 -3.91
CA ARG A 90 -0.65 5.26 -4.53
C ARG A 90 0.05 6.03 -3.42
N ASP A 91 1.37 5.92 -3.35
CA ASP A 91 2.12 6.70 -2.37
C ASP A 91 2.17 8.17 -2.78
N GLY A 92 1.80 9.07 -1.88
CA GLY A 92 1.65 10.50 -2.14
C GLY A 92 2.53 11.32 -1.21
N VAL A 93 3.35 12.20 -1.81
CA VAL A 93 4.19 13.19 -1.13
C VAL A 93 3.43 13.91 -0.01
N SER A 94 4.09 14.02 1.14
CA SER A 94 3.51 14.28 2.46
C SER A 94 2.66 15.56 2.58
N LYS A 95 1.61 15.49 3.40
CA LYS A 95 1.10 16.63 4.16
C LYS A 95 1.90 16.72 5.48
N SER A 96 3.17 17.13 5.38
CA SER A 96 4.18 17.06 6.46
C SER A 96 3.79 17.78 7.76
N GLN A 97 2.79 18.66 7.73
CA GLN A 97 2.31 19.38 8.91
C GLN A 97 1.29 18.62 9.78
N PHE A 98 0.57 17.63 9.24
CA PHE A 98 -0.46 16.89 10.01
C PHE A 98 0.14 15.90 11.01
N ASN A 99 1.29 15.29 10.67
CA ASN A 99 1.97 14.34 11.54
C ASN A 99 2.35 14.98 12.89
N GLN A 100 2.67 16.27 12.93
CA GLN A 100 3.04 16.95 14.18
C GLN A 100 1.86 17.07 15.16
N VAL A 101 0.66 17.37 14.64
CA VAL A 101 -0.57 17.48 15.45
C VAL A 101 -0.99 16.10 15.98
N LEU A 102 -0.91 15.07 15.12
CA LEU A 102 -1.18 13.69 15.51
C LEU A 102 -0.23 13.20 16.60
N ILE A 103 1.09 13.42 16.42
CA ILE A 103 2.10 13.09 17.43
C ILE A 103 1.80 13.79 18.76
N LYS A 104 1.36 15.05 18.73
CA LYS A 104 1.02 15.79 19.95
C LYS A 104 -0.22 15.21 20.66
N LEU A 105 -1.24 14.79 19.91
CA LEU A 105 -2.44 14.15 20.47
C LEU A 105 -2.14 12.78 21.08
N LEU A 106 -1.29 11.99 20.43
CA LEU A 106 -0.90 10.66 20.92
C LEU A 106 0.00 10.70 22.17
N ARG A 107 0.65 11.85 22.45
CA ARG A 107 1.50 12.06 23.63
C ARG A 107 0.74 12.36 24.93
N PHE A 108 -0.58 12.53 24.90
CA PHE A 108 -1.36 12.88 26.09
C PHE A 108 -1.66 11.71 27.06
N GLY A 109 -1.10 10.51 26.85
CA GLY A 109 -1.52 9.31 27.60
C GLY A 109 -0.44 8.40 28.20
N SER A 110 0.74 8.23 27.59
CA SER A 110 1.77 7.27 28.07
C SER A 110 3.09 7.42 27.29
N PRO A 111 4.25 7.04 27.88
CA PRO A 111 5.53 6.96 27.15
C PRO A 111 5.57 5.82 26.12
N ASP A 112 4.61 4.90 26.19
CA ASP A 112 4.51 3.75 25.31
C ASP A 112 3.74 4.07 24.03
N ASN A 113 4.16 3.43 22.93
CA ASN A 113 3.51 3.54 21.63
C ASN A 113 2.06 3.06 21.68
N VAL A 114 1.24 3.65 20.82
CA VAL A 114 -0.13 3.21 20.56
C VAL A 114 -0.13 1.74 20.11
N LEU A 115 -1.11 0.96 20.56
CA LEU A 115 -1.26 -0.45 20.18
C LEU A 115 -1.35 -0.60 18.66
N HIS A 116 -0.74 -1.65 18.13
CA HIS A 116 -0.89 -2.02 16.72
C HIS A 116 -2.36 -2.34 16.40
N GLY A 117 -2.78 -2.02 15.18
CA GLY A 117 -4.18 -2.11 14.76
C GLY A 117 -5.02 -0.90 15.17
N THR A 118 -4.44 0.12 15.84
CA THR A 118 -5.21 1.31 16.20
C THR A 118 -5.57 2.13 14.98
N VAL A 119 -6.86 2.39 14.84
CA VAL A 119 -7.47 3.26 13.83
C VAL A 119 -7.85 4.58 14.49
N ILE A 120 -7.57 5.70 13.81
CA ILE A 120 -8.09 7.02 14.16
C ILE A 120 -8.80 7.58 12.94
N ASP A 121 -10.12 7.57 13.01
CA ASP A 121 -11.05 8.03 11.96
C ASP A 121 -11.88 9.24 12.41
N ASN A 122 -11.81 9.62 13.70
CA ASN A 122 -12.63 10.64 14.32
C ASN A 122 -11.80 11.86 14.78
N LYS A 123 -12.43 13.05 14.74
CA LYS A 123 -11.92 14.36 15.25
C LYS A 123 -10.68 14.97 14.58
N VAL A 124 -9.76 14.17 14.03
CA VAL A 124 -8.49 14.63 13.42
C VAL A 124 -8.52 14.51 11.89
N CYS A 125 -9.41 13.67 11.36
CA CYS A 125 -9.63 13.47 9.94
C CYS A 125 -10.42 14.61 9.29
N HIS A 126 -10.44 14.65 7.96
CA HIS A 126 -11.16 15.67 7.22
C HIS A 126 -12.67 15.50 7.40
N PRO A 127 -13.43 16.56 7.72
CA PRO A 127 -14.86 16.45 8.06
C PRO A 127 -15.76 16.00 6.88
N LYS A 128 -15.23 15.99 5.65
CA LYS A 128 -15.97 15.63 4.43
C LYS A 128 -15.31 14.54 3.59
N ASN A 129 -14.05 14.20 3.85
CA ASN A 129 -13.37 13.18 3.06
C ASN A 129 -13.35 11.88 3.85
N ASN A 130 -13.24 10.77 3.15
CA ASN A 130 -13.04 9.48 3.79
C ASN A 130 -11.54 9.27 4.00
N ASP A 131 -11.03 9.69 5.16
CA ASP A 131 -9.64 9.54 5.56
C ASP A 131 -9.51 9.04 7.00
N PHE A 132 -8.46 8.26 7.26
CA PHE A 132 -8.18 7.68 8.57
C PHE A 132 -6.68 7.43 8.75
N TYR A 133 -6.23 7.43 10.00
CA TYR A 133 -4.90 6.99 10.37
C TYR A 133 -4.94 5.56 10.86
N LEU A 134 -3.97 4.76 10.44
CA LEU A 134 -3.81 3.38 10.88
C LEU A 134 -2.37 3.15 11.36
N GLY A 135 -2.24 2.67 12.59
CA GLY A 135 -0.98 2.21 13.16
C GLY A 135 -0.88 0.69 13.06
N THR A 136 -0.25 0.17 12.02
CA THR A 136 -0.23 -1.28 11.73
C THR A 136 0.84 -2.07 12.50
N HIS A 137 1.89 -1.41 13.03
CA HIS A 137 3.06 -2.09 13.61
C HIS A 137 3.36 -1.64 15.05
N ALA A 138 3.84 -2.55 15.90
CA ALA A 138 4.34 -2.19 17.21
C ALA A 138 5.75 -1.59 17.11
N GLY A 139 5.87 -0.26 17.16
CA GLY A 139 7.16 0.44 17.08
C GLY A 139 8.10 0.03 18.22
N MET A 140 9.25 -0.57 17.88
CA MET A 140 10.24 -1.05 18.84
C MET A 140 11.08 0.09 19.45
N ILE A 141 11.30 1.18 18.70
CA ILE A 141 12.07 2.36 19.13
C ILE A 141 11.39 3.61 18.58
N GLY A 142 11.28 4.65 19.41
CA GLY A 142 10.71 5.95 19.04
C GLY A 142 9.18 5.94 18.89
N ILE A 143 8.63 7.07 18.42
CA ILE A 143 7.18 7.21 18.22
C ILE A 143 6.78 6.53 16.92
N MET A 144 5.79 5.63 17.00
CA MET A 144 5.29 4.92 15.83
C MET A 144 4.71 5.87 14.78
N ARG A 145 5.16 5.76 13.53
CA ARG A 145 4.57 6.48 12.40
C ARG A 145 3.21 5.86 12.07
N GLN A 146 2.14 6.61 12.24
CA GLN A 146 0.83 6.23 11.73
C GLN A 146 0.72 6.63 10.26
N THR A 147 0.18 5.74 9.44
CA THR A 147 -0.03 6.00 8.01
C THR A 147 -1.41 6.59 7.81
N HIS A 148 -1.47 7.73 7.12
CA HIS A 148 -2.70 8.43 6.78
C HIS A 148 -3.21 7.92 5.44
N TYR A 149 -4.35 7.25 5.44
CA TYR A 149 -5.02 6.78 4.23
C TYR A 149 -6.12 7.76 3.84
N HIS A 150 -6.15 8.11 2.55
CA HIS A 150 -7.19 8.94 1.94
C HIS A 150 -7.87 8.12 0.85
N VAL A 151 -9.17 7.87 1.01
CA VAL A 151 -9.98 7.22 -0.02
C VAL A 151 -10.43 8.29 -1.01
N LEU A 152 -9.83 8.28 -2.20
CA LEU A 152 -10.14 9.24 -3.26
C LEU A 152 -11.38 8.83 -4.06
N LEU A 153 -11.54 7.53 -4.29
CA LEU A 153 -12.64 6.95 -5.05
C LEU A 153 -12.88 5.53 -4.53
N ASP A 154 -14.14 5.21 -4.26
CA ASP A 154 -14.58 3.85 -3.97
C ASP A 154 -15.82 3.52 -4.81
N GLN A 155 -15.65 2.59 -5.74
CA GLN A 155 -16.73 2.00 -6.54
C GLN A 155 -17.02 0.54 -6.14
N ALA A 156 -16.16 -0.05 -5.31
CA ALA A 156 -16.32 -1.41 -4.82
C ALA A 156 -17.30 -1.48 -3.63
N GLY A 157 -17.56 -0.33 -3.00
CA GLY A 157 -18.53 -0.22 -1.91
C GLY A 157 -18.00 -0.79 -0.60
N PHE A 158 -16.73 -0.50 -0.29
CA PHE A 158 -16.15 -0.88 0.99
C PHE A 158 -16.85 -0.15 2.14
N SER A 159 -17.14 -0.87 3.21
CA SER A 159 -17.36 -0.21 4.49
C SER A 159 -16.01 0.30 5.04
N THR A 160 -16.07 1.32 5.90
CA THR A 160 -14.87 1.87 6.54
C THR A 160 -14.09 0.80 7.30
N ASP A 161 -14.79 -0.07 8.04
CA ASP A 161 -14.18 -1.15 8.83
C ASP A 161 -13.55 -2.23 7.91
N ASP A 162 -14.27 -2.65 6.86
CA ASP A 162 -13.76 -3.63 5.90
C ASP A 162 -12.49 -3.13 5.20
N LEU A 163 -12.44 -1.84 4.87
CA LEU A 163 -11.28 -1.22 4.23
C LEU A 163 -10.08 -1.17 5.20
N GLN A 164 -10.31 -0.81 6.45
CA GLN A 164 -9.28 -0.74 7.48
C GLN A 164 -8.70 -2.12 7.79
N GLU A 165 -9.55 -3.13 7.97
CA GLU A 165 -9.13 -4.51 8.19
C GLU A 165 -8.38 -5.08 6.98
N PHE A 166 -8.85 -4.76 5.77
CA PHE A 166 -8.18 -5.14 4.54
C PHE A 166 -6.76 -4.55 4.45
N ILE A 167 -6.61 -3.26 4.68
CA ILE A 167 -5.31 -2.57 4.66
C ILE A 167 -4.40 -3.11 5.76
N HIS A 168 -4.95 -3.35 6.95
CA HIS A 168 -4.20 -3.98 8.04
C HIS A 168 -3.70 -5.37 7.64
N SER A 169 -4.55 -6.20 7.03
CA SER A 169 -4.16 -7.52 6.52
C SER A 169 -3.03 -7.45 5.49
N LEU A 170 -3.12 -6.51 4.53
CA LEU A 170 -2.06 -6.31 3.54
C LEU A 170 -0.71 -5.89 4.14
N SER A 171 -0.71 -5.27 5.32
CA SER A 171 0.52 -4.88 6.02
C SER A 171 1.33 -6.08 6.55
N TYR A 172 0.67 -7.23 6.78
CA TYR A 172 1.33 -8.50 7.13
C TYR A 172 1.83 -9.28 5.92
N MET A 173 1.49 -8.87 4.69
CA MET A 173 1.81 -9.62 3.48
C MET A 173 3.19 -9.29 2.90
N TYR A 174 4.00 -8.53 3.62
CA TYR A 174 5.37 -8.21 3.21
C TYR A 174 6.32 -9.35 3.57
N GLN A 175 6.69 -10.16 2.57
CA GLN A 175 7.41 -11.42 2.75
C GLN A 175 8.85 -11.28 3.31
N ARG A 176 9.41 -10.07 3.34
CA ARG A 176 10.75 -9.82 3.91
C ARG A 176 10.72 -9.50 5.41
N SER A 177 9.54 -9.47 6.02
CA SER A 177 9.37 -9.26 7.46
C SER A 177 8.45 -10.34 8.03
N THR A 178 8.69 -10.70 9.30
CA THR A 178 7.77 -11.53 10.09
C THR A 178 6.77 -10.69 10.90
N THR A 179 6.89 -9.37 10.86
CA THR A 179 5.99 -8.40 11.50
C THR A 179 5.31 -7.52 10.46
N ALA A 180 4.14 -6.98 10.81
CA ALA A 180 3.45 -6.00 9.98
C ALA A 180 4.33 -4.78 9.69
N ILE A 181 4.30 -4.28 8.46
CA ILE A 181 4.97 -3.03 8.09
C ILE A 181 4.01 -1.84 8.27
N PHE A 182 4.55 -0.62 8.37
CA PHE A 182 3.74 0.59 8.60
C PHE A 182 2.83 0.99 7.42
N VAL A 183 2.97 0.33 6.25
CA VAL A 183 2.21 0.61 5.01
C VAL A 183 1.82 -0.72 4.33
N VAL A 184 1.06 -0.68 3.25
CA VAL A 184 0.69 -1.86 2.45
C VAL A 184 1.92 -2.46 1.75
N ALA A 185 2.04 -3.79 1.72
CA ALA A 185 3.16 -4.51 1.10
C ALA A 185 3.47 -4.08 -0.34
N LEU A 186 2.44 -3.83 -1.16
CA LEU A 186 2.64 -3.41 -2.55
C LEU A 186 3.35 -2.06 -2.68
N ILE A 187 3.09 -1.11 -1.77
CA ILE A 187 3.80 0.19 -1.75
C ILE A 187 5.27 -0.02 -1.38
N CYS A 188 5.55 -0.84 -0.36
CA CYS A 188 6.93 -1.18 -0.01
C CYS A 188 7.67 -1.86 -1.17
N TYR A 189 7.02 -2.78 -1.89
CA TYR A 189 7.62 -3.40 -3.06
C TYR A 189 7.85 -2.41 -4.21
N ALA A 190 6.93 -1.47 -4.44
CA ALA A 190 7.11 -0.41 -5.43
C ALA A 190 8.32 0.46 -5.08
N HIS A 191 8.49 0.84 -3.81
CA HIS A 191 9.68 1.58 -3.35
C HIS A 191 10.97 0.77 -3.53
N LEU A 192 10.97 -0.51 -3.16
CA LEU A 192 12.15 -1.38 -3.34
C LEU A 192 12.53 -1.54 -4.81
N ALA A 193 11.54 -1.69 -5.68
CA ALA A 193 11.77 -1.77 -7.12
C ALA A 193 12.31 -0.44 -7.66
N ALA A 194 11.74 0.69 -7.24
CA ALA A 194 12.21 2.01 -7.60
C ALA A 194 13.66 2.28 -7.13
N SER A 195 14.01 1.95 -5.88
CA SER A 195 15.37 2.12 -5.37
C SER A 195 16.40 1.24 -6.08
N ARG A 196 16.02 0.00 -6.43
CA ARG A 196 16.89 -0.90 -7.22
C ARG A 196 17.16 -0.36 -8.61
N LEU A 197 16.19 0.33 -9.20
CA LEU A 197 16.34 0.95 -10.51
C LEU A 197 17.21 2.19 -10.44
N GLY A 198 17.04 3.04 -9.41
CA GLY A 198 17.92 4.20 -9.20
C GLY A 198 19.41 3.81 -9.16
N ALA A 199 19.74 2.70 -8.49
CA ALA A 199 21.11 2.18 -8.43
C ALA A 199 21.67 1.72 -9.79
N ILE A 200 20.83 1.38 -10.78
CA ILE A 200 21.27 0.98 -12.13
C ILE A 200 21.59 2.22 -12.99
N TYR A 201 20.95 3.36 -12.72
CA TYR A 201 21.19 4.61 -13.45
C TYR A 201 22.38 5.42 -12.90
N GLU A 202 22.94 5.04 -11.75
CA GLU A 202 24.14 5.67 -11.16
C GLU A 202 25.47 5.01 -11.57
N ASP A 203 25.44 3.89 -12.30
CA ASP A 203 26.60 3.19 -12.89
C ASP A 203 26.77 3.52 -14.39
#